data_AF-A0A965U3E1-F1
#
_entry.id   AF-A0A965U3E1-F1
#
_cell.length_a   1.000
_cell.length_b   1.000
_cell.length_c   1.000
_cell.angle_alpha   90.00
_cell.angle_beta   90.00
_cell.angle_gamma   90.00
#
_symmetry.space_group_name_H-M   'P 1'
#
loop_
_entity.id
_entity.type
_entity.pdbx_description
1 polymer ?
#
loop_
_entity_poly.entity_id
_entity_poly.type
_entity_poly.pdbx_seq_one_letter_code
_entity_poly.pdbx_strand_id
1 'polypeptide(L)'
;MFFRRDYILRMIDMMGDFFRRIGDMLDRMEKVKRLNDECLQKCGMTLEAAQRLEPETLCEMLSDTPRLLMSELMYIKAETACDTQEEQESLLIASTVLLASLWEESLLCELRVDRLAELTERIFAYLTPAEFLLCANFFEQAESYADMEDMLFEAAERAEPEEARAYAETALQKMQKALSAPPEALLLSGMTPSELRDSIDEIQAFLSDKPN
;
A
#
# COMPACT_ATOMS: atom_id res chain seq x y z
N MET A 1 32.24 39.91 32.93
CA MET A 1 31.91 40.28 31.53
C MET A 1 31.69 39.08 30.60
N PHE A 2 32.19 37.88 30.93
CA PHE A 2 32.00 36.64 30.14
C PHE A 2 30.54 36.14 30.06
N PHE A 3 29.76 36.24 31.14
CA PHE A 3 28.37 35.76 31.19
C PHE A 3 27.40 36.40 30.16
N ARG A 4 27.55 37.69 29.84
CA ARG A 4 26.70 38.35 28.82
C ARG A 4 27.06 37.93 27.41
N ARG A 5 28.36 37.68 27.14
CA ARG A 5 28.83 37.24 25.83
C ARG A 5 28.34 35.82 25.53
N ASP A 6 28.41 34.92 26.51
CA ASP A 6 27.91 33.54 26.38
C ASP A 6 26.39 33.44 26.30
N TYR A 7 25.67 34.40 26.88
CA TYR A 7 24.21 34.50 26.74
C TYR A 7 23.83 34.96 25.33
N ILE A 8 24.50 36.01 24.82
CA ILE A 8 24.24 36.52 23.46
C ILE A 8 24.59 35.47 22.40
N LEU A 9 25.68 34.73 22.54
CA LEU A 9 26.05 33.67 21.61
C LEU A 9 25.03 32.51 21.61
N ARG A 10 24.56 32.07 22.78
CA ARG A 10 23.49 31.07 22.88
C ARG A 10 22.16 31.52 22.26
N MET A 11 21.82 32.80 22.38
CA MET A 11 20.65 33.36 21.71
C MET A 11 20.80 33.33 20.19
N ILE A 12 21.98 33.64 19.66
CA ILE A 12 22.26 33.57 18.22
C ILE A 12 22.13 32.13 17.70
N ASP A 13 22.65 31.15 18.43
CA ASP A 13 22.53 29.73 18.05
C ASP A 13 21.06 29.26 18.05
N MET A 14 20.30 29.57 19.10
CA MET A 14 18.87 29.23 19.17
C MET A 14 18.06 29.90 18.05
N MET A 15 18.38 31.15 17.70
CA MET A 15 17.77 31.83 16.56
C MET A 15 18.16 31.18 15.23
N GLY A 16 19.41 30.75 15.07
CA GLY A 16 19.87 30.02 13.89
C GLY A 16 19.11 28.71 13.68
N ASP A 17 18.89 27.94 14.75
CA ASP A 17 18.09 26.71 14.70
C ASP A 17 16.61 27.00 14.39
N PHE A 18 16.06 28.10 14.92
CA PHE A 18 14.71 28.54 14.61
C PHE A 18 14.55 28.91 13.13
N PHE A 19 15.49 29.66 12.55
CA PHE A 19 15.43 30.02 11.12
C PHE A 19 15.65 28.81 10.19
N ARG A 20 16.48 27.83 10.58
CA ARG A 20 16.59 26.56 9.85
C ARG A 20 15.26 25.82 9.83
N ARG A 21 14.60 25.71 10.99
CA ARG A 21 13.26 25.10 11.09
C ARG A 21 12.21 25.82 10.25
N ILE A 22 12.24 27.16 10.20
CA ILE A 22 11.37 27.95 9.31
C ILE A 22 11.66 27.64 7.84
N GLY A 23 12.94 27.55 7.47
CA GLY A 23 13.35 27.17 6.11
C GLY A 23 12.82 25.80 5.71
N ASP A 24 13.04 24.79 6.57
CA ASP A 24 12.54 23.44 6.35
C ASP A 24 11.01 23.41 6.24
N MET A 25 10.30 24.22 7.03
CA MET A 25 8.84 24.35 6.97
C MET A 25 8.38 24.99 5.66
N LEU A 26 9.03 26.05 5.19
CA LEU A 26 8.70 26.70 3.92
C LEU A 26 8.93 25.78 2.72
N ASP A 27 10.03 25.04 2.72
CA ASP A 27 10.34 24.05 1.68
C ASP A 27 9.31 22.90 1.66
N ARG A 28 8.87 22.44 2.84
CA ARG A 28 7.78 21.46 2.95
C ARG A 28 6.46 22.00 2.43
N MET A 29 6.10 23.24 2.81
CA MET A 29 4.87 23.89 2.32
C MET A 29 4.87 24.04 0.80
N GLU A 30 6.01 24.40 0.20
CA GLU A 30 6.13 24.49 -1.25
C GLU A 30 5.97 23.12 -1.93
N LYS A 31 6.56 22.06 -1.37
CA LYS A 31 6.37 20.68 -1.86
C LYS A 31 4.90 20.26 -1.80
N VAL A 32 4.24 20.46 -0.65
CA VAL A 32 2.81 20.11 -0.48
C VAL A 32 1.95 20.89 -1.47
N LYS A 33 2.23 22.18 -1.66
CA LYS A 33 1.51 23.00 -2.65
C LYS A 33 1.68 22.45 -4.07
N ARG A 34 2.90 22.08 -4.47
CA ARG A 34 3.16 21.48 -5.80
C ARG A 34 2.42 20.15 -5.97
N LEU A 35 2.40 19.31 -4.94
CA LEU A 35 1.64 18.05 -4.97
C LEU A 35 0.15 18.30 -5.14
N ASN A 36 -0.41 19.28 -4.42
CA ASN A 36 -1.82 19.68 -4.56
C ASN A 36 -2.15 20.22 -5.96
N ASP A 37 -1.28 21.05 -6.54
CA ASP A 37 -1.48 21.63 -7.87
C ASP A 37 -1.44 20.54 -8.96
N GLU A 38 -0.48 19.60 -8.89
CA GLU A 38 -0.40 18.46 -9.81
C GLU A 38 -1.60 17.52 -9.66
N CYS A 39 -1.99 17.21 -8.42
CA CYS A 39 -3.17 16.40 -8.12
C CYS A 39 -4.45 17.04 -8.71
N LEU A 40 -4.63 18.35 -8.52
CA LEU A 40 -5.78 19.06 -9.05
C LEU A 40 -5.81 19.02 -10.58
N GLN A 41 -4.67 19.24 -11.23
CA GLN A 41 -4.58 19.26 -12.70
C GLN A 41 -4.85 17.89 -13.32
N LYS A 42 -4.41 16.81 -12.67
CA LYS A 42 -4.39 15.47 -13.27
C LYS A 42 -5.48 14.54 -12.76
N CYS A 43 -5.92 14.71 -11.52
CA CYS A 43 -6.94 13.90 -10.86
C CYS A 43 -8.26 14.68 -10.66
N GLY A 44 -8.29 15.99 -10.94
CA GLY A 44 -9.48 16.82 -10.82
C GLY A 44 -9.84 17.21 -9.38
N MET A 45 -8.98 16.89 -8.41
CA MET A 45 -9.15 17.26 -6.99
C MET A 45 -7.79 17.46 -6.32
N THR A 46 -7.75 18.21 -5.21
CA THR A 46 -6.52 18.39 -4.44
C THR A 46 -6.21 17.14 -3.61
N LEU A 47 -4.93 16.95 -3.26
CA LEU A 47 -4.50 15.85 -2.40
C LEU A 47 -5.14 15.95 -1.01
N GLU A 48 -5.27 17.17 -0.47
CA GLU A 48 -5.99 17.42 0.78
C GLU A 48 -7.47 17.02 0.75
N ALA A 49 -8.13 17.15 -0.40
CA ALA A 49 -9.52 16.73 -0.56
C ALA A 49 -9.60 15.20 -0.64
N ALA A 50 -8.70 14.58 -1.41
CA ALA A 50 -8.63 13.13 -1.55
C ALA A 50 -8.37 12.43 -0.20
N GLN A 51 -7.53 13.02 0.66
CA GLN A 51 -7.22 12.51 2.00
C GLN A 51 -8.42 12.41 2.96
N ARG A 52 -9.51 13.11 2.67
CA ARG A 52 -10.73 13.07 3.50
C ARG A 52 -11.73 12.03 3.02
N LEU A 53 -11.40 11.32 1.95
CA LEU A 53 -12.22 10.28 1.36
C LEU A 53 -11.60 8.92 1.68
N GLU A 54 -12.46 7.92 1.82
CA GLU A 54 -12.01 6.54 1.95
C GLU A 54 -11.40 6.06 0.61
N PRO A 55 -10.37 5.19 0.65
CA PRO A 55 -9.68 4.70 -0.55
C PRO A 55 -10.64 4.05 -1.57
N GLU A 56 -11.67 3.34 -1.12
CA GLU A 56 -12.67 2.69 -1.97
C GLU A 56 -13.47 3.74 -2.77
N THR A 57 -13.83 4.85 -2.11
CA THR A 57 -14.54 5.96 -2.76
C THR A 57 -13.68 6.57 -3.86
N LEU A 58 -12.38 6.72 -3.61
CA LEU A 58 -11.45 7.20 -4.62
C LEU A 58 -11.31 6.22 -5.80
N CYS A 59 -11.33 4.92 -5.54
CA CYS A 59 -11.32 3.90 -6.60
C CYS A 59 -12.55 4.02 -7.52
N GLU A 60 -13.73 4.24 -6.95
CA GLU A 60 -14.97 4.42 -7.73
C GLU A 60 -15.00 5.72 -8.54
N MET A 61 -14.43 6.80 -7.98
CA MET A 61 -14.46 8.13 -8.61
C MET A 61 -13.40 8.32 -9.68
N LEU A 62 -12.22 7.72 -9.52
CA LEU A 62 -11.06 7.93 -10.37
C LEU A 62 -10.96 6.83 -11.43
N SER A 63 -10.79 7.24 -12.68
CA SER A 63 -10.34 6.34 -13.74
C SER A 63 -8.87 5.93 -13.54
N ASP A 64 -8.42 4.92 -14.27
CA ASP A 64 -7.18 4.19 -13.97
C ASP A 64 -5.94 5.08 -13.93
N THR A 65 -5.77 5.98 -14.91
CA THR A 65 -4.61 6.88 -14.96
C THR A 65 -4.60 7.89 -13.79
N PRO A 66 -5.68 8.66 -13.53
CA PRO A 66 -5.80 9.46 -12.30
C PRO A 66 -5.62 8.68 -11.01
N ARG A 67 -6.08 7.43 -10.95
CA ARG A 67 -5.98 6.57 -9.76
C ARG A 67 -4.53 6.15 -9.49
N LEU A 68 -3.79 5.74 -10.52
CA LEU A 68 -2.36 5.46 -10.43
C LEU A 68 -1.60 6.70 -9.95
N LEU A 69 -1.88 7.86 -10.55
CA LEU A 69 -1.21 9.08 -10.14
C LEU A 69 -1.55 9.48 -8.69
N MET A 70 -2.79 9.32 -8.27
CA MET A 70 -3.20 9.58 -6.89
C MET A 70 -2.44 8.67 -5.92
N SER A 71 -2.32 7.37 -6.23
CA SER A 71 -1.52 6.43 -5.45
C SER A 71 -0.07 6.89 -5.29
N GLU A 72 0.58 7.30 -6.39
CA GLU A 72 1.97 7.78 -6.38
C GLU A 72 2.12 9.10 -5.61
N LEU A 73 1.18 10.03 -5.75
CA LEU A 73 1.20 11.31 -5.02
C LEU A 73 0.99 11.12 -3.51
N MET A 74 0.11 10.19 -3.12
CA MET A 74 -0.09 9.80 -1.72
C MET A 74 1.17 9.18 -1.14
N TYR A 75 1.82 8.26 -1.86
CA TYR A 75 3.12 7.69 -1.47
C TYR A 75 4.19 8.78 -1.30
N ILE A 76 4.36 9.66 -2.30
CA ILE A 76 5.34 10.74 -2.23
C ILE A 76 5.08 11.65 -1.03
N LYS A 77 3.83 11.98 -0.74
CA LYS A 77 3.51 12.77 0.45
C LYS A 77 3.86 12.00 1.73
N ALA A 78 3.52 10.71 1.82
CA ALA A 78 3.87 9.85 2.95
C ALA A 78 5.38 9.85 3.24
N GLU A 79 6.21 9.91 2.19
CA GLU A 79 7.68 9.90 2.32
C GLU A 79 8.28 11.28 2.62
N THR A 80 7.63 12.36 2.19
CA THR A 80 8.29 13.68 2.12
C THR A 80 7.67 14.76 3.00
N ALA A 81 6.41 14.59 3.40
CA ALA A 81 5.62 15.69 3.98
C ALA A 81 4.45 15.18 4.84
N CYS A 82 4.76 14.36 5.85
CA CYS A 82 3.86 14.01 6.95
C CYS A 82 4.33 14.60 8.28
N ASP A 83 3.39 15.04 9.11
CA ASP A 83 3.67 15.55 10.44
C ASP A 83 3.53 14.47 11.53
N THR A 84 2.72 13.43 11.27
CA THR A 84 2.48 12.31 12.20
C THR A 84 2.66 10.96 11.52
N GLN A 85 2.92 9.94 12.34
CA GLN A 85 2.97 8.54 11.87
C GLN A 85 1.59 8.07 11.39
N GLU A 86 0.51 8.45 12.08
CA GLU A 86 -0.86 8.11 11.69
C GLU A 86 -1.24 8.68 10.30
N GLU A 87 -0.84 9.92 10.00
CA GLU A 87 -1.04 10.51 8.67
C GLU A 87 -0.25 9.73 7.61
N GLN A 88 1.00 9.36 7.94
CA GLN A 88 1.84 8.57 7.05
C GLN A 88 1.22 7.20 6.77
N GLU A 89 0.77 6.48 7.80
CA GLU A 89 0.14 5.17 7.68
C GLU A 89 -1.14 5.24 6.85
N SER A 90 -2.02 6.21 7.12
CA SER A 90 -3.24 6.44 6.34
C SER A 90 -2.95 6.70 4.85
N LEU A 91 -1.90 7.47 4.54
CA LEU A 91 -1.50 7.72 3.15
C LEU A 91 -0.91 6.50 2.46
N LEU A 92 -0.15 5.68 3.18
CA LEU A 92 0.38 4.43 2.64
C LEU A 92 -0.75 3.43 2.38
N ILE A 93 -1.73 3.31 3.28
CA ILE A 93 -2.94 2.49 3.07
C ILE A 93 -3.67 2.95 1.80
N ALA A 94 -3.99 4.24 1.70
CA ALA A 94 -4.69 4.76 0.53
C ALA A 94 -3.88 4.54 -0.76
N SER A 95 -2.55 4.73 -0.72
CA SER A 95 -1.66 4.46 -1.84
C SER A 95 -1.71 2.99 -2.28
N THR A 96 -1.62 2.06 -1.33
CA THR A 96 -1.69 0.61 -1.56
C THR A 96 -3.01 0.21 -2.19
N VAL A 97 -4.14 0.63 -1.60
CA VAL A 97 -5.48 0.25 -2.10
C VAL A 97 -5.71 0.79 -3.51
N LEU A 98 -5.35 2.04 -3.76
CA LEU A 98 -5.48 2.65 -5.09
C LEU A 98 -4.62 1.91 -6.12
N LEU A 99 -3.39 1.54 -5.80
CA LEU A 99 -2.51 0.77 -6.69
C LEU A 99 -3.06 -0.64 -6.94
N ALA A 100 -3.38 -1.37 -5.87
CA ALA A 100 -3.89 -2.74 -5.94
C ALA A 100 -5.21 -2.83 -6.71
N SER A 101 -6.05 -1.78 -6.66
CA SER A 101 -7.31 -1.72 -7.42
C SER A 101 -7.13 -1.72 -8.93
N LEU A 102 -5.92 -1.48 -9.44
CA LEU A 102 -5.59 -1.45 -10.87
C LEU A 102 -5.14 -2.81 -11.39
N TRP A 103 -5.49 -3.90 -10.70
CA TRP A 103 -5.08 -5.26 -11.05
C TRP A 103 -5.52 -5.69 -12.47
N GLU A 104 -6.57 -5.09 -13.04
CA GLU A 104 -6.98 -5.39 -14.42
C GLU A 104 -5.96 -4.91 -15.48
N GLU A 105 -5.08 -3.98 -15.12
CA GLU A 105 -4.01 -3.46 -15.99
C GLU A 105 -2.73 -4.32 -15.89
N SER A 106 -2.71 -5.46 -16.58
CA SER A 106 -1.61 -6.45 -16.55
C SER A 106 -0.18 -5.86 -16.63
N LEU A 107 0.12 -5.01 -17.62
CA LEU A 107 1.45 -4.40 -17.75
C LEU A 107 1.81 -3.49 -16.57
N LEU A 108 0.82 -2.82 -15.98
CA LEU A 108 1.04 -2.02 -14.78
C LEU A 108 1.42 -2.92 -13.60
N CYS A 109 0.76 -4.07 -13.47
CA CYS A 109 1.03 -5.03 -12.42
C CYS A 109 2.48 -5.50 -12.46
N GLU A 110 2.98 -5.91 -13.63
CA GLU A 110 4.38 -6.29 -13.83
C GLU A 110 5.37 -5.17 -13.42
N LEU A 111 5.08 -3.91 -13.79
CA LEU A 111 5.97 -2.78 -13.51
C LEU A 111 5.94 -2.27 -12.08
N ARG A 112 4.89 -2.62 -11.32
CA ARG A 112 4.62 -2.10 -9.97
C ARG A 112 4.52 -3.16 -8.90
N VAL A 113 4.79 -4.43 -9.21
CA VAL A 113 4.77 -5.53 -8.25
C VAL A 113 5.70 -5.28 -7.07
N ASP A 114 6.95 -4.88 -7.31
CA ASP A 114 7.91 -4.57 -6.25
C ASP A 114 7.45 -3.40 -5.37
N ARG A 115 6.79 -2.41 -5.99
CA ARG A 115 6.23 -1.25 -5.28
C ARG A 115 5.10 -1.70 -4.36
N LEU A 116 4.21 -2.55 -4.84
CA LEU A 116 3.10 -3.04 -4.04
C LEU A 116 3.61 -3.92 -2.89
N ALA A 117 4.60 -4.79 -3.13
CA ALA A 117 5.23 -5.61 -2.11
C ALA A 117 5.90 -4.76 -1.00
N GLU A 118 6.65 -3.72 -1.37
CA GLU A 118 7.23 -2.77 -0.39
C GLU A 118 6.14 -2.11 0.46
N LEU A 119 5.04 -1.70 -0.18
CA LEU A 119 3.93 -1.04 0.51
C LEU A 119 3.23 -2.01 1.46
N THR A 120 2.84 -3.20 1.00
CA THR A 120 2.12 -4.19 1.81
C THR A 120 2.94 -4.62 3.02
N GLU A 121 4.26 -4.80 2.90
CA GLU A 121 5.14 -5.10 4.04
C GLU A 121 5.07 -3.99 5.12
N ARG A 122 5.07 -2.72 4.70
CA ARG A 122 5.08 -1.57 5.62
C ARG A 122 3.77 -1.36 6.37
N ILE A 123 2.64 -1.67 5.73
CA ILE A 123 1.31 -1.47 6.33
C ILE A 123 0.59 -2.78 6.66
N PHE A 124 1.31 -3.91 6.65
CA PHE A 124 0.74 -5.25 6.79
C PHE A 124 -0.19 -5.42 7.99
N ALA A 125 0.13 -4.79 9.11
CA ALA A 125 -0.66 -4.86 10.34
C ALA A 125 -2.01 -4.12 10.26
N TYR A 126 -2.17 -3.22 9.29
CA TYR A 126 -3.32 -2.33 9.15
C TYR A 126 -4.29 -2.74 8.04
N LEU A 127 -3.87 -3.65 7.16
CA LEU A 127 -4.69 -4.13 6.06
C LEU A 127 -5.85 -5.00 6.56
N THR A 128 -7.01 -4.78 5.97
CA THR A 128 -8.23 -5.55 6.13
C THR A 128 -8.22 -6.77 5.19
N PRO A 129 -9.05 -7.79 5.47
CA PRO A 129 -9.22 -8.96 4.59
C PRO A 129 -9.55 -8.61 3.13
N ALA A 130 -10.38 -7.58 2.92
CA ALA A 130 -10.75 -7.13 1.58
C ALA A 130 -9.56 -6.51 0.84
N GLU A 131 -8.73 -5.74 1.53
CA GLU A 131 -7.53 -5.13 0.94
C GLU A 131 -6.43 -6.17 0.69
N PHE A 132 -6.29 -7.18 1.55
CA PHE A 132 -5.43 -8.33 1.28
C PHE A 132 -5.85 -9.06 0.00
N LEU A 133 -7.16 -9.33 -0.17
CA LEU A 133 -7.66 -9.94 -1.40
C LEU A 133 -7.43 -9.04 -2.62
N LEU A 134 -7.53 -7.72 -2.47
CA LEU A 134 -7.23 -6.78 -3.54
C LEU A 134 -5.75 -6.84 -3.96
N CYS A 135 -4.83 -6.91 -2.99
CA CYS A 135 -3.41 -7.09 -3.25
C CYS A 135 -3.14 -8.46 -3.91
N ALA A 136 -3.80 -9.52 -3.47
CA ALA A 136 -3.68 -10.84 -4.09
C ALA A 136 -4.10 -10.83 -5.58
N ASN A 137 -5.17 -10.10 -5.94
CA ASN A 137 -5.56 -9.94 -7.34
C ASN A 137 -4.46 -9.27 -8.18
N PHE A 138 -3.79 -8.27 -7.61
CA PHE A 138 -2.70 -7.57 -8.28
C PHE A 138 -1.48 -8.48 -8.47
N PHE A 139 -1.07 -9.21 -7.42
CA PHE A 139 0.05 -10.16 -7.48
C PHE A 139 -0.22 -11.32 -8.44
N GLU A 140 -1.46 -11.82 -8.50
CA GLU A 140 -1.85 -12.84 -9.48
C GLU A 140 -1.60 -12.37 -10.92
N GLN A 141 -1.92 -11.11 -11.22
CA GLN A 141 -1.78 -10.54 -12.56
C GLN A 141 -0.33 -10.20 -12.91
N ALA A 142 0.48 -9.89 -11.90
CA ALA A 142 1.93 -9.75 -12.03
C ALA A 142 2.68 -11.09 -12.07
N GLU A 143 1.97 -12.23 -11.99
CA GLU A 143 2.54 -13.57 -11.84
C GLU A 143 3.46 -13.71 -10.61
N SER A 144 3.28 -12.87 -9.57
CA SER A 144 3.97 -13.03 -8.28
C SER A 144 3.17 -13.95 -7.37
N TYR A 145 3.30 -15.26 -7.59
CA TYR A 145 2.46 -16.24 -6.91
C TYR A 145 2.76 -16.35 -5.42
N ALA A 146 4.00 -16.15 -4.95
CA ALA A 146 4.33 -16.20 -3.51
C ALA A 146 3.65 -15.06 -2.75
N ASP A 147 3.81 -13.82 -3.23
CA ASP A 147 3.11 -12.69 -2.63
C ASP A 147 1.58 -12.86 -2.70
N MET A 148 1.06 -13.39 -3.82
CA MET A 148 -0.36 -13.69 -3.97
C MET A 148 -0.82 -14.68 -2.88
N GLU A 149 -0.09 -15.76 -2.66
CA GLU A 149 -0.42 -16.78 -1.66
C GLU A 149 -0.46 -16.19 -0.25
N ASP A 150 0.58 -15.47 0.15
CA ASP A 150 0.66 -14.81 1.46
C ASP A 150 -0.55 -13.91 1.70
N MET A 151 -0.91 -13.07 0.71
CA MET A 151 -2.08 -12.20 0.82
C MET A 151 -3.40 -12.99 0.94
N LEU A 152 -3.53 -14.12 0.27
CA LEU A 152 -4.74 -14.95 0.32
C LEU A 152 -4.93 -15.63 1.68
N PHE A 153 -3.85 -16.12 2.29
CA PHE A 153 -3.91 -16.65 3.66
C PHE A 153 -4.28 -15.56 4.66
N GLU A 154 -3.62 -14.41 4.61
CA GLU A 154 -3.90 -13.31 5.52
C GLU A 154 -5.34 -12.81 5.40
N ALA A 155 -5.89 -12.77 4.18
CA ALA A 155 -7.31 -12.47 3.97
C ALA A 155 -8.22 -13.49 4.67
N ALA A 156 -7.95 -14.80 4.53
CA ALA A 156 -8.77 -15.84 5.13
C ALA A 156 -8.65 -15.94 6.65
N GLU A 157 -7.44 -15.74 7.20
CA GLU A 157 -7.17 -15.85 8.63
C GLU A 157 -7.70 -14.67 9.42
N ARG A 158 -7.57 -13.44 8.89
CA ARG A 158 -8.02 -12.21 9.55
C ARG A 158 -9.48 -11.88 9.32
N ALA A 159 -10.14 -12.58 8.40
CA ALA A 159 -11.56 -12.41 8.17
C ALA A 159 -12.38 -12.81 9.40
N GLU A 160 -13.49 -12.09 9.60
CA GLU A 160 -14.49 -12.45 10.58
C GLU A 160 -14.99 -13.89 10.31
N PRO A 161 -15.40 -14.65 11.34
CA PRO A 161 -15.78 -16.05 11.17
C PRO A 161 -16.83 -16.31 10.09
N GLU A 162 -17.76 -15.37 9.88
CA GLU A 162 -18.84 -15.44 8.88
C GLU A 162 -18.33 -15.30 7.43
N GLU A 163 -17.23 -14.57 7.22
CA GLU A 163 -16.68 -14.27 5.89
C GLU A 163 -15.45 -15.12 5.56
N ALA A 164 -14.76 -15.64 6.58
CA ALA A 164 -13.51 -16.38 6.41
C ALA A 164 -13.62 -17.58 5.46
N ARG A 165 -14.80 -18.23 5.42
CA ARG A 165 -15.07 -19.31 4.47
C ARG A 165 -15.03 -18.81 3.02
N ALA A 166 -15.64 -17.65 2.73
CA ALA A 166 -15.67 -17.09 1.38
C ALA A 166 -14.28 -16.67 0.90
N TYR A 167 -13.46 -16.09 1.78
CA TYR A 167 -12.06 -15.78 1.48
C TYR A 167 -11.23 -17.04 1.22
N ALA A 168 -11.38 -18.08 2.05
CA ALA A 168 -10.68 -19.35 1.85
C ALA A 168 -11.12 -20.09 0.57
N GLU A 169 -12.41 -20.07 0.22
CA GLU A 169 -12.90 -20.61 -1.06
C GLU A 169 -12.31 -19.83 -2.26
N THR A 170 -12.21 -18.51 -2.15
CA THR A 170 -11.58 -17.65 -3.17
C THR A 170 -10.09 -17.94 -3.29
N ALA A 171 -9.39 -18.08 -2.17
CA ALA A 171 -7.98 -18.43 -2.12
C ALA A 171 -7.71 -19.77 -2.79
N LEU A 172 -8.50 -20.80 -2.46
CA LEU A 172 -8.42 -22.12 -3.07
C LEU A 172 -8.57 -22.04 -4.59
N GLN A 173 -9.57 -21.32 -5.08
CA GLN A 173 -9.81 -21.15 -6.51
C GLN A 173 -8.61 -20.51 -7.22
N LYS A 174 -8.03 -19.46 -6.62
CA LYS A 174 -6.88 -18.75 -7.19
C LYS A 174 -5.61 -19.60 -7.18
N MET A 175 -5.31 -20.30 -6.09
CA MET A 175 -4.16 -21.20 -6.00
C MET A 175 -4.26 -22.36 -6.99
N GLN A 176 -5.46 -22.94 -7.15
CA GLN A 176 -5.71 -23.97 -8.17
C GLN A 176 -5.51 -23.45 -9.60
N LYS A 177 -5.89 -22.20 -9.86
CA LYS A 177 -5.61 -21.54 -11.15
C LYS A 177 -4.10 -21.34 -11.33
N ALA A 178 -3.38 -20.90 -10.30
CA ALA A 178 -1.92 -20.70 -10.34
C ALA A 178 -1.14 -22.01 -10.63
N LEU A 179 -1.65 -23.18 -10.24
CA LEU A 179 -1.07 -24.47 -10.64
C LEU A 179 -1.04 -24.73 -12.16
N SER A 180 -1.84 -24.00 -12.94
CA SER A 180 -1.80 -24.09 -14.40
C SER A 180 -0.67 -23.28 -15.03
N ALA A 181 0.01 -22.45 -14.25
CA ALA A 181 1.17 -21.68 -14.70
C ALA A 181 2.37 -22.60 -15.02
N PRO A 182 3.24 -22.20 -15.96
CA PRO A 182 4.48 -22.93 -16.21
C PRO A 182 5.32 -23.05 -14.93
N PRO A 183 5.97 -24.20 -14.67
CA PRO A 183 6.83 -24.37 -13.50
C PRO A 183 7.93 -23.31 -13.39
N GLU A 184 8.44 -22.80 -14.52
CA GLU A 184 9.43 -21.72 -14.51
C GLU A 184 8.86 -20.41 -13.96
N ALA A 185 7.60 -20.08 -14.25
CA ALA A 185 6.95 -18.86 -13.75
C ALA A 185 6.78 -18.90 -12.23
N LEU A 186 6.31 -20.04 -11.70
CA LEU A 186 6.22 -20.26 -10.25
C LEU A 186 7.59 -20.10 -9.58
N LEU A 187 8.64 -20.69 -10.15
CA LEU A 187 9.99 -20.59 -9.57
C LEU A 187 10.52 -19.17 -9.59
N LEU A 188 10.22 -18.38 -10.63
CA LEU A 188 10.61 -16.97 -10.72
C LEU A 188 9.92 -16.12 -9.65
N SER A 189 8.68 -16.49 -9.27
CA SER A 189 7.96 -15.85 -8.16
C SER A 189 8.33 -16.40 -6.78
N GLY A 190 9.40 -17.19 -6.66
CA GLY A 190 9.84 -17.74 -5.38
C GLY A 190 9.01 -18.93 -4.85
N MET A 191 8.18 -19.55 -5.70
CA MET A 191 7.28 -20.63 -5.31
C MET A 191 7.51 -21.90 -6.14
N THR A 192 7.41 -23.08 -5.53
CA THR A 192 7.42 -24.34 -6.26
C THR A 192 6.01 -24.90 -6.45
N PRO A 193 5.78 -25.73 -7.49
CA PRO A 193 4.52 -26.47 -7.63
C PRO A 193 4.22 -27.45 -6.49
N SER A 194 5.20 -27.77 -5.64
CA SER A 194 4.98 -28.59 -4.44
C SER A 194 4.44 -27.73 -3.31
N GLU A 195 5.10 -26.61 -3.02
CA GLU A 195 4.66 -25.65 -2.00
C GLU A 195 3.24 -25.17 -2.28
N LEU A 196 2.92 -24.80 -3.53
CA LEU A 196 1.56 -24.39 -3.88
C LEU A 196 0.50 -25.49 -3.66
N ARG A 197 0.87 -26.77 -3.80
CA ARG A 197 -0.04 -27.87 -3.48
C ARG A 197 -0.22 -28.03 -1.98
N ASP A 198 0.87 -27.89 -1.22
CA ASP A 198 0.82 -27.93 0.24
C ASP A 198 -0.07 -26.79 0.77
N SER A 199 0.05 -25.58 0.22
CA SER A 199 -0.82 -24.42 0.54
C SER A 199 -2.29 -24.69 0.20
N ILE A 200 -2.58 -25.34 -0.94
CA ILE A 200 -3.94 -25.75 -1.31
C ILE A 200 -4.52 -26.75 -0.30
N ASP A 201 -3.73 -27.73 0.11
CA ASP A 201 -4.15 -28.74 1.09
C ASP A 201 -4.41 -28.09 2.47
N GLU A 202 -3.59 -27.10 2.86
CA GLU A 202 -3.77 -26.33 4.08
C GLU A 202 -5.08 -25.51 4.08
N ILE A 203 -5.38 -24.79 2.99
CA ILE A 203 -6.65 -24.06 2.87
C ILE A 203 -7.86 -25.01 2.85
N GLN A 204 -7.74 -26.18 2.23
CA GLN A 204 -8.80 -27.19 2.26
C GLN A 204 -9.05 -27.73 3.68
N ALA A 205 -8.00 -27.91 4.46
CA ALA A 205 -8.12 -28.26 5.88
C ALA A 205 -8.83 -27.14 6.66
N PHE A 206 -8.43 -25.87 6.45
CA PHE A 206 -9.10 -24.71 7.05
C PHE A 206 -10.60 -24.65 6.74
N LEU A 207 -10.99 -24.92 5.49
CA LEU A 207 -12.41 -24.97 5.07
C LEU A 207 -13.18 -26.14 5.70
N SER A 208 -12.50 -27.23 6.01
CA SER A 208 -13.11 -28.42 6.64
C SER A 208 -13.38 -28.20 8.13
N ASP A 209 -12.58 -27.38 8.80
CA ASP A 209 -12.65 -27.09 10.23
C ASP A 209 -13.68 -25.99 10.59
N LYS A 210 -14.13 -25.18 9.62
CA LYS A 210 -15.17 -24.16 9.82
C LYS A 210 -16.54 -24.67 9.33
N PRO A 211 -17.41 -25.22 10.21
CA PRO A 211 -18.76 -25.65 9.81
C PRO A 211 -19.64 -24.46 9.42
N ASN A 212 -20.57 -24.72 8.47
CA ASN A 212 -21.57 -23.77 7.97
C ASN A 212 -22.45 -23.14 9.05
#